data_AF-A0A5U8XTU6-F1
#
_entry.id   AF-A0A5U8XTU6-F1
#
_cell.length_a   1.000
_cell.length_b   1.000
_cell.length_c   1.000
_cell.angle_alpha   90.00
_cell.angle_beta   90.00
_cell.angle_gamma   90.00
#
_symmetry.space_group_name_H-M   'P 1'
#
loop_
_entity.id
_entity.type
_entity.pdbx_description
1 polymer ?
#
loop_
_entity_poly.entity_id
_entity_poly.type
_entity_poly.pdbx_seq_one_letter_code
_entity_poly.pdbx_strand_id
1 'polypeptide(L)'
;NKIVLIDRPLSEGWDITKLPYMVNALIEGSFYRGAMTALGGEGAKFIQRFFLNTNIIEEDCGVKYGKTTILKPKDKDDYLGASVVGPGGSRIELTEENYESYAGKILQVFSPQYCKTKRPNFCVKCLGARYRGKPNSPAALASVIGSVLMYIFMKKMHGVALKTKKWDWRATAE
;
A
#
# COMPACT_ATOMS: atom_id res chain seq x y z
N ASN A 1 -28.07 -18.21 -8.04
CA ASN A 1 -28.21 -17.49 -6.75
C ASN A 1 -29.38 -16.53 -6.79
N LYS A 2 -30.41 -16.78 -5.98
CA LYS A 2 -31.57 -15.89 -5.85
C LYS A 2 -31.21 -14.83 -4.80
N ILE A 3 -31.09 -13.56 -5.21
CA ILE A 3 -30.80 -12.46 -4.27
C ILE A 3 -32.10 -12.12 -3.54
N VAL A 4 -32.10 -12.25 -2.21
CA VAL A 4 -33.26 -11.92 -1.36
C VAL A 4 -33.08 -10.52 -0.81
N LEU A 5 -34.01 -9.62 -1.14
CA LEU A 5 -34.00 -8.24 -0.65
C LEU A 5 -34.59 -8.18 0.77
N ILE A 6 -33.82 -7.60 1.69
CA ILE A 6 -34.31 -7.17 3.00
C ILE A 6 -34.63 -5.68 2.87
N ASP A 7 -35.92 -5.38 2.82
CA ASP A 7 -36.52 -4.08 2.52
C ASP A 7 -36.87 -3.29 3.78
N ARG A 8 -37.20 -3.97 4.87
CA ARG A 8 -37.53 -3.33 6.15
C ARG A 8 -36.27 -2.78 6.84
N PRO A 9 -36.25 -1.49 7.23
CA PRO A 9 -35.13 -0.92 7.98
C PRO A 9 -35.08 -1.47 9.41
N LEU A 10 -33.88 -1.52 10.00
CA LEU A 10 -33.66 -2.05 11.35
C LEU A 10 -34.48 -1.31 12.43
N SER A 11 -34.80 -0.04 12.21
CA SER A 11 -35.63 0.80 13.08
C SER A 11 -37.07 0.31 13.22
N GLU A 12 -37.59 -0.40 12.23
CA GLU A 12 -38.94 -0.98 12.23
C GLU A 12 -38.95 -2.41 12.79
N GLY A 13 -37.82 -2.89 13.33
CA GLY A 13 -37.67 -4.24 13.83
C GLY A 13 -37.25 -5.25 12.76
N TRP A 14 -36.97 -6.47 13.20
CA TRP A 14 -36.49 -7.54 12.32
C TRP A 14 -37.65 -8.24 11.63
N ASP A 15 -37.48 -8.52 10.33
CA ASP A 15 -38.37 -9.43 9.61
C ASP A 15 -37.97 -10.87 9.90
N ILE A 16 -38.74 -11.51 10.79
CA ILE A 16 -38.51 -12.90 11.23
C ILE A 16 -38.52 -13.87 10.05
N THR A 17 -39.30 -13.59 9.00
CA THR A 17 -39.39 -14.48 7.82
C THR A 17 -38.10 -14.52 7.01
N LYS A 18 -37.30 -13.44 7.07
CA LYS A 18 -36.01 -13.31 6.36
C LYS A 18 -34.80 -13.54 7.27
N LEU A 19 -35.03 -13.88 8.54
CA LEU A 19 -33.97 -14.11 9.53
C LEU A 19 -32.92 -15.14 9.07
N PRO A 20 -33.26 -16.28 8.42
CA PRO A 20 -32.25 -17.22 7.93
C PRO A 20 -31.27 -16.59 6.94
N TYR A 21 -31.74 -15.69 6.06
CA TYR A 21 -30.88 -15.01 5.10
C TYR A 21 -29.96 -13.99 5.78
N MET A 22 -30.48 -13.27 6.78
CA MET A 22 -29.69 -12.34 7.60
C MET A 22 -28.58 -13.07 8.36
N VAL A 23 -28.92 -14.20 8.99
CA VAL A 23 -27.98 -15.01 9.77
C VAL A 23 -26.91 -15.65 8.87
N ASN A 24 -27.29 -16.17 7.70
CA ASN A 24 -26.33 -16.72 6.74
C ASN A 24 -25.31 -15.67 6.27
N ALA A 25 -25.76 -14.42 6.01
CA ALA A 25 -24.85 -13.33 5.67
C ALA A 25 -23.90 -12.97 6.83
N LEU A 26 -24.36 -13.06 8.08
CA LEU A 26 -23.51 -12.85 9.27
C LEU A 26 -22.48 -13.97 9.45
N ILE A 27 -22.87 -15.23 9.21
CA ILE A 27 -21.97 -16.38 9.24
C ILE A 27 -20.91 -16.24 8.14
N GLU A 28 -21.32 -15.92 6.91
CA GLU A 28 -20.41 -15.69 5.79
C GLU A 28 -19.42 -14.57 6.10
N GLY A 29 -19.91 -13.43 6.62
CA GLY A 29 -19.06 -12.32 7.02
C GLY A 29 -18.07 -12.69 8.13
N SER A 30 -18.47 -13.52 9.08
CA SER A 30 -17.59 -13.98 10.17
C SER A 30 -16.52 -14.95 9.67
N PHE A 31 -16.90 -15.91 8.82
CA PHE A 31 -15.98 -16.85 8.19
C PHE A 31 -14.96 -16.12 7.31
N TYR A 32 -15.44 -15.22 6.45
CA TYR A 32 -14.59 -14.50 5.51
C TYR A 32 -13.60 -13.57 6.23
N ARG A 33 -13.96 -12.99 7.39
CA ARG A 33 -12.99 -12.29 8.25
C ARG A 33 -11.86 -13.20 8.71
N GLY A 34 -12.19 -14.36 9.28
CA GLY A 34 -11.19 -15.33 9.73
C GLY A 34 -10.25 -15.75 8.60
N ALA A 35 -10.81 -16.08 7.43
CA ALA A 35 -10.06 -16.47 6.25
C ALA A 35 -9.12 -15.35 5.74
N MET A 36 -9.62 -14.11 5.63
CA MET A 36 -8.81 -12.98 5.13
C MET A 36 -7.73 -12.53 6.13
N THR A 37 -7.98 -12.63 7.43
CA THR A 37 -6.96 -12.38 8.46
C THR A 37 -5.84 -13.43 8.39
N ALA A 38 -6.19 -14.71 8.21
CA ALA A 38 -5.20 -15.77 8.03
C ALA A 38 -4.31 -15.52 6.79
N LEU A 39 -4.93 -15.14 5.67
CA LEU A 39 -4.21 -14.82 4.43
C LEU A 39 -3.31 -13.58 4.58
N GLY A 40 -3.79 -12.53 5.26
CA GLY A 40 -2.99 -11.34 5.56
C GLY A 40 -1.77 -11.65 6.45
N GLY A 41 -1.97 -12.49 7.47
CA GLY A 41 -0.90 -12.93 8.38
C GLY A 41 0.12 -13.85 7.71
N GLU A 42 -0.32 -14.74 6.83
CA GLU A 42 0.56 -15.58 6.00
C GLU A 42 1.40 -14.71 5.07
N GLY A 43 0.79 -13.78 4.33
CA GLY A 43 1.49 -12.89 3.42
C GLY A 43 2.53 -12.01 4.13
N ALA A 44 2.20 -11.46 5.31
CA ALA A 44 3.16 -10.71 6.12
C ALA A 44 4.38 -11.57 6.52
N LYS A 45 4.14 -12.81 6.98
CA LYS A 45 5.21 -13.76 7.34
C LYS A 45 6.05 -14.18 6.14
N PHE A 46 5.42 -14.42 4.99
CA PHE A 46 6.11 -14.79 3.76
C PHE A 46 7.09 -13.69 3.34
N ILE A 47 6.62 -12.44 3.31
CA ILE A 47 7.45 -11.28 2.98
C ILE A 47 8.57 -11.10 4.01
N GLN A 48 8.28 -11.24 5.30
CA GLN A 48 9.29 -11.13 6.35
C GLN A 48 10.39 -12.18 6.22
N ARG A 49 10.04 -13.43 5.88
CA ARG A 49 11.01 -14.51 5.63
C ARG A 49 11.91 -14.21 4.44
N PHE A 50 11.38 -13.59 3.38
CA PHE A 50 12.16 -13.23 2.20
C PHE A 50 13.25 -12.20 2.51
N PHE A 51 12.94 -11.19 3.33
CA PHE A 51 13.86 -10.10 3.68
C PHE A 51 14.64 -10.33 4.97
N LEU A 52 14.51 -11.50 5.62
CA LEU A 52 15.11 -11.76 6.94
C LEU A 52 16.65 -11.61 6.95
N ASN A 53 17.29 -11.96 5.83
CA ASN A 53 18.75 -11.86 5.65
C ASN A 53 19.18 -10.59 4.90
N THR A 54 18.25 -9.68 4.60
CA THR A 54 18.52 -8.43 3.89
C THR A 54 18.83 -7.33 4.89
N ASN A 55 20.04 -6.78 4.78
CA ASN A 55 20.49 -5.67 5.62
C ASN A 55 20.83 -4.43 4.79
N ILE A 56 20.90 -3.30 5.47
CA ILE A 56 21.48 -2.06 4.94
C ILE A 56 22.93 -1.99 5.39
N ILE A 57 23.88 -2.15 4.47
CA ILE A 57 25.30 -2.41 4.81
C ILE A 57 26.25 -1.27 4.46
N GLU A 58 25.84 -0.35 3.60
CA GLU A 58 26.69 0.75 3.12
C GLU A 58 25.88 2.02 2.89
N GLU A 59 26.54 3.18 2.89
CA GLU A 59 25.87 4.46 2.62
C GLU A 59 25.55 4.63 1.11
N ASP A 60 26.48 4.24 0.23
CA ASP A 60 26.37 4.49 -1.21
C ASP A 60 26.94 3.34 -2.05
N CYS A 61 26.13 2.82 -2.98
CA CYS A 61 26.51 1.76 -3.93
C CYS A 61 27.04 2.29 -5.29
N GLY A 62 27.15 3.61 -5.45
CA GLY A 62 27.68 4.26 -6.66
C GLY A 62 26.77 4.23 -7.90
N VAL A 63 25.49 3.86 -7.78
CA VAL A 63 24.51 4.00 -8.87
C VAL A 63 24.32 5.48 -9.27
N LYS A 64 24.20 5.77 -10.57
CA LYS A 64 24.10 7.15 -11.09
C LYS A 64 22.71 7.50 -11.62
N TYR A 65 21.84 6.51 -11.75
CA TYR A 65 20.50 6.64 -12.31
C TYR A 65 19.45 6.13 -11.32
N GLY A 66 18.22 6.58 -11.51
CA GLY A 66 17.08 6.22 -10.69
C GLY A 66 15.83 5.97 -11.52
N LYS A 67 14.72 5.78 -10.83
CA LYS A 67 13.39 5.69 -11.44
C LYS A 67 12.91 7.10 -11.80
N THR A 68 12.61 7.33 -13.07
CA THR A 68 12.02 8.59 -13.53
C THR A 68 10.61 8.76 -12.94
N THR A 69 10.42 9.80 -12.13
CA THR A 69 9.16 10.10 -11.46
C THR A 69 8.89 11.61 -11.45
N ILE A 70 7.61 11.98 -11.52
CA ILE A 70 7.17 13.36 -11.33
C ILE A 70 6.90 13.56 -9.84
N LEU A 71 7.66 14.44 -9.19
CA LEU A 71 7.40 14.79 -7.78
C LEU A 71 6.21 15.73 -7.71
N LYS A 72 5.09 15.28 -7.14
CA LYS A 72 3.93 16.15 -6.91
C LYS A 72 3.99 16.77 -5.51
N PRO A 73 3.47 18.00 -5.32
CA PRO A 73 3.41 18.60 -3.98
C PRO A 73 2.71 17.72 -2.94
N LYS A 74 1.65 17.01 -3.34
CA LYS A 74 0.88 16.14 -2.43
C LYS A 74 1.69 14.95 -1.90
N ASP A 75 2.70 14.50 -2.64
CA ASP A 75 3.45 13.28 -2.34
C ASP A 75 4.71 13.58 -1.48
N LYS A 76 4.81 14.80 -0.91
CA LYS A 76 5.98 15.26 -0.12
C LYS A 76 6.38 14.23 0.92
N ASP A 77 5.43 13.75 1.72
CA ASP A 77 5.70 12.83 2.82
C ASP A 77 6.28 11.48 2.40
N ASP A 78 5.95 11.01 1.20
CA ASP A 78 6.42 9.74 0.65
C ASP A 78 7.89 9.83 0.17
N TYR A 79 8.31 11.00 -0.32
CA TYR A 79 9.64 11.22 -0.89
C TYR A 79 10.65 11.89 0.06
N LEU A 80 10.21 12.34 1.23
CA LEU A 80 11.12 12.88 2.24
C LEU A 80 12.19 11.85 2.64
N GLY A 81 13.46 12.27 2.56
CA GLY A 81 14.62 11.43 2.77
C GLY A 81 15.02 10.57 1.56
N ALA A 82 14.26 10.56 0.47
CA ALA A 82 14.70 9.92 -0.77
C ALA A 82 15.82 10.72 -1.42
N SER A 83 16.73 10.05 -2.13
CA SER A 83 17.75 10.73 -2.94
C SER A 83 17.28 10.89 -4.38
N VAL A 84 17.60 12.03 -5.00
CA VAL A 84 17.38 12.30 -6.42
C VAL A 84 18.69 12.60 -7.15
N VAL A 85 18.69 12.36 -8.47
CA VAL A 85 19.78 12.77 -9.35
C VAL A 85 19.68 14.28 -9.57
N GLY A 86 20.67 15.01 -9.07
CA GLY A 86 20.85 16.44 -9.25
C GLY A 86 21.65 16.80 -10.50
N PRO A 87 21.83 18.11 -10.76
CA PRO A 87 22.66 18.61 -11.86
C PRO A 87 24.07 18.02 -11.79
N GLY A 88 24.61 17.61 -12.95
CA GLY A 88 25.94 17.00 -13.05
C GLY A 88 26.04 15.57 -12.51
N GLY A 89 24.91 14.89 -12.23
CA GLY A 89 24.90 13.52 -11.69
C GLY A 89 25.21 13.45 -10.19
N SER A 90 25.15 14.60 -9.49
CA SER A 90 25.23 14.67 -8.03
C SER A 90 24.01 13.99 -7.39
N ARG A 91 24.15 13.48 -6.16
CA ARG A 91 23.03 12.92 -5.40
C ARG A 91 22.55 13.96 -4.39
N ILE A 92 21.29 14.35 -4.49
CA ILE A 92 20.66 15.32 -3.59
C ILE A 92 19.65 14.57 -2.73
N GLU A 93 19.78 14.67 -1.41
CA GLU A 93 18.78 14.14 -0.48
C GLU A 93 17.59 15.11 -0.39
N LEU A 94 16.36 14.61 -0.52
CA LEU A 94 15.15 15.42 -0.40
C LEU A 94 14.84 15.69 1.07
N THR A 95 14.80 16.96 1.45
CA THR A 95 14.45 17.47 2.77
C THR A 95 13.21 18.34 2.69
N GLU A 96 12.60 18.69 3.83
CA GLU A 96 11.40 19.53 3.85
C GLU A 96 11.60 20.90 3.20
N GLU A 97 12.82 21.43 3.31
CA GLU A 97 13.24 22.73 2.79
C GLU A 97 13.44 22.73 1.27
N ASN A 98 13.95 21.63 0.71
CA ASN A 98 14.30 21.59 -0.71
C ASN A 98 13.21 20.96 -1.59
N TYR A 99 12.28 20.20 -1.02
CA TYR A 99 11.27 19.47 -1.79
C TYR A 99 10.43 20.38 -2.71
N GLU A 100 10.06 21.56 -2.22
CA GLU A 100 9.25 22.52 -2.97
C GLU A 100 9.97 23.03 -4.23
N SER A 101 11.29 23.15 -4.19
CA SER A 101 12.10 23.56 -5.35
C SER A 101 12.12 22.51 -6.48
N TYR A 102 11.83 21.26 -6.14
CA TYR A 102 11.82 20.10 -7.03
C TYR A 102 10.41 19.63 -7.39
N ALA A 103 9.39 20.14 -6.71
CA ALA A 103 8.00 19.81 -6.99
C ALA A 103 7.60 20.25 -8.41
N GLY A 104 6.85 19.40 -9.11
CA GLY A 104 6.41 19.58 -10.49
C GLY A 104 7.45 19.19 -11.56
N LYS A 105 8.70 18.89 -11.18
CA LYS A 105 9.76 18.50 -12.12
C LYS A 105 9.82 16.98 -12.30
N ILE A 106 10.23 16.56 -13.50
CA ILE A 106 10.59 15.17 -13.80
C ILE A 106 12.00 14.94 -13.28
N LEU A 107 12.16 14.07 -12.28
CA LEU A 107 13.44 13.77 -11.66
C LEU A 107 13.67 12.26 -11.62
N GLN A 108 14.93 11.84 -11.59
CA GLN A 108 15.28 10.45 -11.34
C GLN A 108 15.46 10.26 -9.84
N VAL A 109 14.54 9.52 -9.22
CA VAL A 109 14.57 9.18 -7.80
C VAL A 109 15.32 7.85 -7.65
N PHE A 110 16.30 7.78 -6.75
CA PHE A 110 17.01 6.53 -6.49
C PHE A 110 16.05 5.50 -5.89
N SER A 111 16.19 4.25 -6.33
CA SER A 111 15.31 3.15 -5.94
C SER A 111 16.13 1.92 -5.57
N PRO A 112 15.70 1.10 -4.60
CA PRO A 112 16.35 -0.17 -4.28
C PRO A 112 16.44 -1.12 -5.48
N GLN A 113 15.56 -0.97 -6.47
CA GLN A 113 15.54 -1.78 -7.69
C GLN A 113 16.82 -1.66 -8.52
N TYR A 114 17.52 -0.53 -8.45
CA TYR A 114 18.75 -0.25 -9.18
C TYR A 114 20.00 -0.29 -8.28
N CYS A 115 19.85 -0.74 -7.03
CA CYS A 115 20.94 -0.79 -6.07
C CYS A 115 22.01 -1.78 -6.53
N LYS A 116 23.28 -1.35 -6.47
CA LYS A 116 24.45 -2.17 -6.86
C LYS A 116 25.12 -2.88 -5.68
N THR A 117 24.61 -2.68 -4.47
CA THR A 117 25.10 -3.38 -3.27
C THR A 117 25.03 -4.89 -3.47
N LYS A 118 25.99 -5.62 -2.89
CA LYS A 118 26.03 -7.08 -3.00
C LYS A 118 24.74 -7.69 -2.43
N ARG A 119 24.03 -8.48 -3.24
CA ARG A 119 22.82 -9.19 -2.85
C ARG A 119 23.07 -10.03 -1.58
N PRO A 120 22.11 -10.11 -0.64
CA PRO A 120 20.73 -9.58 -0.70
C PRO A 120 20.56 -8.16 -0.10
N ASN A 121 21.64 -7.40 0.05
CA ASN A 121 21.67 -6.16 0.82
C ASN A 121 21.42 -4.90 -0.02
N PHE A 122 21.17 -3.78 0.66
CA PHE A 122 20.96 -2.47 0.04
C PHE A 122 21.84 -1.38 0.68
N CYS A 123 21.94 -0.23 0.01
CA CYS A 123 22.58 0.97 0.56
C CYS A 123 21.55 2.00 1.05
N VAL A 124 21.98 2.86 1.97
CA VAL A 124 21.14 3.91 2.57
C VAL A 124 20.59 4.86 1.52
N LYS A 125 21.41 5.35 0.58
CA LYS A 125 20.94 6.31 -0.43
C LYS A 125 19.95 5.73 -1.45
N CYS A 126 19.92 4.41 -1.66
CA CYS A 126 18.90 3.78 -2.52
C CYS A 126 17.57 3.54 -1.78
N LEU A 127 17.61 3.31 -0.47
CA LEU A 127 16.41 3.12 0.36
C LEU A 127 15.83 4.44 0.88
N GLY A 128 16.70 5.43 1.10
CA GLY A 128 16.39 6.73 1.68
C GLY A 128 17.07 6.94 3.04
N ALA A 129 17.38 8.19 3.34
CA ALA A 129 18.05 8.65 4.56
C ALA A 129 17.28 8.30 5.85
N ARG A 130 15.96 8.11 5.77
CA ARG A 130 15.11 7.67 6.90
C ARG A 130 15.53 6.31 7.50
N TYR A 131 16.27 5.51 6.74
CA TYR A 131 16.76 4.19 7.16
C TYR A 131 18.23 4.19 7.57
N ARG A 132 18.88 5.36 7.60
CA ARG A 132 20.23 5.51 8.13
C ARG A 132 20.25 5.08 9.60
N GLY A 133 21.23 4.26 9.98
CA GLY A 133 21.34 3.70 11.34
C GLY A 133 20.36 2.57 11.68
N LYS A 134 19.57 2.08 10.71
CA LYS A 134 18.60 0.98 10.91
C LYS A 134 18.90 -0.22 10.01
N PRO A 135 20.02 -0.94 10.21
CA PRO A 135 20.50 -1.98 9.29
C PRO A 135 19.51 -3.13 9.07
N ASN A 136 18.77 -3.52 10.11
CA ASN A 136 17.86 -4.69 10.08
C ASN A 136 16.40 -4.31 9.75
N SER A 137 16.14 -3.06 9.34
CA SER A 137 14.79 -2.57 9.05
C SER A 137 14.09 -3.15 7.79
N PRO A 138 14.78 -3.64 6.74
CA PRO A 138 14.11 -4.08 5.50
C PRO A 138 12.99 -5.11 5.69
N ALA A 139 13.18 -6.09 6.58
CA ALA A 139 12.17 -7.11 6.85
C ALA A 139 10.89 -6.54 7.48
N ALA A 140 11.04 -5.63 8.44
CA ALA A 140 9.90 -4.97 9.07
C ALA A 140 9.15 -4.09 8.05
N LEU A 141 9.86 -3.33 7.24
CA LEU A 141 9.25 -2.45 6.23
C LEU A 141 8.45 -3.23 5.19
N ALA A 142 9.01 -4.32 4.69
CA ALA A 142 8.33 -5.13 3.69
C ALA A 142 7.07 -5.79 4.25
N SER A 143 7.08 -6.22 5.53
CA SER A 143 5.92 -6.83 6.18
C SER A 143 4.69 -5.91 6.28
N VAL A 144 4.89 -4.58 6.27
CA VAL A 144 3.78 -3.60 6.29
C VAL A 144 2.83 -3.79 5.12
N ILE A 145 3.32 -4.26 3.96
CA ILE A 145 2.49 -4.55 2.78
C ILE A 145 1.43 -5.60 3.12
N GLY A 146 1.80 -6.67 3.83
CA GLY A 146 0.86 -7.71 4.28
C GLY A 146 -0.22 -7.14 5.21
N SER A 147 0.18 -6.28 6.14
CA SER A 147 -0.75 -5.60 7.06
C SER A 147 -1.72 -4.66 6.33
N VAL A 148 -1.25 -3.92 5.32
CA VAL A 148 -2.11 -3.05 4.51
C VAL A 148 -3.11 -3.87 3.69
N LEU A 149 -2.69 -4.98 3.09
CA LEU A 149 -3.58 -5.88 2.37
C LEU A 149 -4.67 -6.44 3.31
N MET A 150 -4.27 -6.92 4.48
CA MET A 150 -5.21 -7.37 5.52
C MET A 150 -6.24 -6.28 5.84
N TYR A 151 -5.78 -5.05 6.06
CA TYR A 151 -6.65 -3.92 6.36
C TYR A 151 -7.63 -3.59 5.22
N ILE A 152 -7.18 -3.62 3.97
CA ILE A 152 -8.04 -3.41 2.80
C ILE A 152 -9.11 -4.49 2.72
N PHE A 153 -8.75 -5.75 2.95
CA PHE A 153 -9.71 -6.85 2.97
C PHE A 153 -10.74 -6.65 4.08
N MET A 154 -10.31 -6.36 5.32
CA MET A 154 -11.23 -6.12 6.44
C MET A 154 -12.17 -4.93 6.20
N LYS A 155 -11.67 -3.85 5.59
CA LYS A 155 -12.50 -2.69 5.20
C LYS A 155 -13.59 -3.05 4.21
N LYS A 156 -13.30 -3.93 3.25
CA LYS A 156 -14.27 -4.37 2.24
C LYS A 156 -15.48 -5.08 2.87
N MET A 157 -15.33 -5.72 4.04
CA MET A 157 -16.42 -6.49 4.68
C MET A 157 -17.59 -5.67 5.18
N HIS A 158 -17.35 -4.41 5.54
CA HIS A 158 -18.37 -3.52 6.10
C HIS A 158 -18.95 -2.55 5.07
N GLY A 159 -18.33 -2.46 3.89
CA GLY A 159 -18.56 -1.35 2.96
C GLY A 159 -19.32 -1.69 1.68
N VAL A 160 -19.61 -2.97 1.41
CA VAL A 160 -20.39 -3.34 0.21
C VAL A 160 -21.89 -3.23 0.53
N ALA A 161 -22.36 -2.00 0.75
CA ALA A 161 -23.78 -1.73 0.58
C ALA A 161 -24.11 -1.93 -0.90
N LEU A 162 -25.03 -2.84 -1.21
CA LEU A 162 -25.49 -3.10 -2.56
C LEU A 162 -26.33 -1.89 -3.03
N LYS A 163 -25.65 -0.85 -3.52
CA LYS A 163 -26.28 0.36 -4.03
C LYS A 163 -26.70 0.12 -5.48
N THR A 164 -27.96 -0.21 -5.69
CA THR A 164 -28.55 -0.28 -7.02
C THR A 164 -28.94 1.13 -7.48
N LYS A 165 -28.36 1.63 -8.57
CA LYS A 165 -28.83 2.84 -9.27
C LYS A 165 -29.77 2.41 -10.39
N LYS A 166 -30.90 3.11 -10.56
CA LYS A 166 -31.76 2.91 -11.74
C LYS A 166 -30.95 3.29 -12.99
N TRP A 167 -30.78 2.35 -13.90
CA TRP A 167 -30.06 2.58 -15.16
C TRP A 167 -30.92 3.46 -16.07
N ASP A 168 -30.47 4.67 -16.35
CA ASP A 168 -31.07 5.53 -17.36
C ASP A 168 -30.36 5.27 -18.69
N TRP A 169 -31.00 4.47 -19.54
CA TRP A 169 -30.46 4.08 -20.84
C TRP A 169 -30.43 5.23 -21.86
N ARG A 170 -31.07 6.37 -21.56
CA ARG A 170 -31.08 7.55 -22.47
C ARG A 170 -29.90 8.49 -22.23
N ALA A 171 -29.32 8.51 -21.04
CA ALA A 171 -28.21 9.40 -20.67
C ALA A 171 -26.83 8.93 -21.18
N THR A 172 -26.77 7.84 -21.95
CA THR A 172 -25.52 7.23 -22.48
C THR A 172 -25.46 7.26 -24.01
N ALA A 173 -26.39 7.97 -24.66
CA ALA A 173 -26.50 8.06 -26.11
C ALA A 173 -26.04 9.41 -26.70
N GLU A 174 -25.30 10.22 -25.93
CA GLU A 174 -24.60 11.44 -26.41
C GLU A 174 -23.08 11.26 -26.28
#